data_AF-A0A523VTA2-F1
#
_entry.id   AF-A0A523VTA2-F1
#
_cell.length_a   1.000
_cell.length_b   1.000
_cell.length_c   1.000
_cell.angle_alpha   90.00
_cell.angle_beta   90.00
_cell.angle_gamma   90.00
#
_symmetry.space_group_name_H-M   'P 1'
#
loop_
_entity.id
_entity.type
_entity.pdbx_description
1 polymer ?
#
loop_
_entity_poly.entity_id
_entity_poly.type
_entity_poly.pdbx_seq_one_letter_code
_entity_poly.pdbx_strand_id
1 'polypeptide(L)' 'MSKEESCPNLEKNLKECGCTYPSCDKKGKCCECIRFHRERNELPGCLFQPEVERTYDRSFARFVESNR' A
#
# COMPACT_ATOMS: atom_id res chain seq x y z
N MET A 1 4.81 11.66 24.78
CA MET A 1 4.36 11.70 23.37
C MET A 1 3.43 10.51 23.21
N SER A 2 2.15 10.74 23.49
CA SER A 2 1.16 9.73 23.88
C SER A 2 0.45 9.10 22.68
N LYS A 3 0.35 7.77 22.73
CA LYS A 3 -0.78 6.91 22.32
C LYS A 3 -1.42 7.17 20.95
N GLU A 4 -1.16 6.22 20.04
CA GLU A 4 -2.13 5.59 19.13
C GLU A 4 -3.48 6.32 18.97
N GLU A 5 -3.46 7.48 18.30
CA GLU A 5 -4.67 8.11 17.80
C GLU A 5 -5.13 7.34 16.55
N SER A 6 -6.43 7.06 16.48
CA SER A 6 -7.06 6.50 15.28
C SER A 6 -6.72 7.38 14.07
N CYS A 7 -6.30 6.77 12.95
CA CYS A 7 -5.93 7.50 11.73
C CYS A 7 -7.14 8.33 11.24
N PRO A 8 -7.05 9.67 11.20
CA PRO A 8 -8.19 10.52 10.83
C PRO A 8 -8.62 10.33 9.36
N ASN A 9 -7.76 9.75 8.54
CA ASN A 9 -8.02 9.49 7.12
C ASN A 9 -8.37 8.03 6.82
N LEU A 10 -8.55 7.17 7.83
CA LEU A 10 -8.71 5.72 7.61
C LEU A 10 -9.83 5.41 6.62
N GLU A 11 -11.03 5.92 6.86
CA GLU A 11 -12.20 5.67 6.01
C GLU A 11 -12.03 6.23 4.60
N LYS A 12 -11.43 7.42 4.46
CA LYS A 12 -11.15 8.04 3.16
C LYS A 12 -10.14 7.20 2.37
N ASN A 13 -9.04 6.80 3.03
CA ASN A 13 -7.98 6.03 2.41
C ASN A 13 -8.42 4.61 2.05
N LEU A 14 -9.34 4.01 2.82
CA LEU A 14 -9.90 2.68 2.51
C LEU A 14 -10.62 2.66 1.15
N LYS A 15 -11.27 3.76 0.76
CA LYS A 15 -11.95 3.87 -0.54
C LYS A 15 -10.98 3.92 -1.71
N GLU A 16 -9.80 4.50 -1.50
CA GLU A 16 -8.75 4.68 -2.51
C GLU A 16 -7.67 3.59 -2.45
N CYS A 17 -7.77 2.64 -1.52
CA CYS A 17 -6.72 1.66 -1.31
C CYS A 17 -6.72 0.60 -2.42
N GLY A 18 -5.76 0.72 -3.35
CA GLY A 18 -5.56 -0.25 -4.44
C GLY A 18 -4.89 -1.59 -4.06
N CYS A 19 -4.58 -1.85 -2.79
CA CYS A 19 -3.97 -3.13 -2.39
C CYS A 19 -4.93 -4.29 -2.65
N THR A 20 -4.51 -5.27 -3.46
CA THR A 20 -5.36 -6.41 -3.84
C THR A 20 -5.29 -7.57 -2.85
N TYR A 21 -4.34 -7.54 -1.90
CA TYR A 21 -4.19 -8.59 -0.89
C TYR A 21 -5.39 -8.60 0.08
N PRO A 22 -6.20 -9.69 0.12
CA PRO A 22 -7.49 -9.70 0.83
C PRO A 22 -7.37 -9.49 2.35
N SER A 23 -6.33 -10.06 2.96
CA SER A 23 -6.12 -10.06 4.41
C SER A 23 -5.12 -8.99 4.88
N CYS A 24 -4.91 -7.93 4.09
CA CYS A 24 -3.99 -6.85 4.47
C CYS A 24 -4.58 -6.02 5.63
N ASP A 25 -3.94 -6.11 6.80
CA ASP A 25 -4.31 -5.39 8.03
C ASP A 25 -3.89 -3.90 8.02
N LYS A 26 -3.12 -3.47 7.02
CA LYS A 26 -2.65 -2.09 6.81
C LYS A 26 -3.50 -1.28 5.83
N LYS A 27 -4.58 -1.85 5.27
CA LYS A 27 -5.45 -1.13 4.33
C LYS A 27 -5.97 0.17 4.96
N GLY A 28 -5.86 1.27 4.21
CA GLY A 28 -6.21 2.62 4.67
C GLY A 28 -5.27 3.25 5.71
N LYS A 29 -4.35 2.48 6.31
CA LYS A 29 -3.33 2.96 7.25
C LYS A 29 -2.02 3.28 6.52
N CYS A 30 -2.03 4.31 5.68
CA CYS A 30 -0.94 4.60 4.72
C CYS A 30 0.46 4.68 5.36
N CYS A 31 0.60 5.29 6.54
CA CYS A 31 1.90 5.37 7.23
C CYS A 31 2.45 3.99 7.60
N GLU A 32 1.60 3.06 8.05
CA GLU A 32 2.00 1.68 8.36
C GLU A 32 2.29 0.88 7.08
N CYS A 33 1.46 1.06 6.05
CA CYS A 33 1.63 0.42 4.74
C CYS A 33 2.98 0.81 4.10
N ILE A 34 3.33 2.10 4.09
CA ILE A 34 4.60 2.60 3.53
C ILE A 34 5.79 2.04 4.31
N ARG A 35 5.74 2.05 5.65
CA ARG A 35 6.82 1.48 6.47
C ARG A 35 7.03 -0.01 6.18
N PHE A 36 5.94 -0.78 6.18
CA PHE A 36 5.97 -2.22 5.91
C PHE A 36 6.59 -2.57 4.55
N HIS A 37 6.16 -1.90 3.47
CA HIS A 37 6.71 -2.18 2.14
C HIS A 37 8.13 -1.66 1.97
N ARG A 38 8.46 -0.48 2.53
CA ARG A 38 9.81 0.08 2.49
C ARG A 38 10.84 -0.87 3.10
N GLU A 39 10.53 -1.48 4.24
CA GLU A 39 11.41 -2.46 4.92
C GLU A 39 11.69 -3.70 4.06
N ARG A 40 10.86 -3.96 3.05
CA ARG A 40 10.96 -5.10 2.12
C ARG A 40 11.50 -4.69 0.74
N ASN A 41 11.95 -3.45 0.58
CA ASN A 41 12.29 -2.85 -0.72
C ASN A 41 11.14 -2.94 -1.75
N GLU A 42 9.91 -2.80 -1.26
CA GLU A 42 8.68 -2.79 -2.05
C GLU A 42 7.99 -1.42 -2.00
N LEU A 43 7.06 -1.20 -2.92
CA LEU A 43 6.13 -0.07 -2.94
C LEU A 43 4.72 -0.50 -2.51
N PRO A 44 3.91 0.39 -1.92
CA PRO A 44 2.50 0.11 -1.65
C PRO A 44 1.72 -0.28 -2.91
N GLY A 45 0.84 -1.28 -2.79
CA GLY A 45 0.02 -1.78 -3.91
C GLY A 45 -0.85 -0.71 -4.59
N CYS A 46 -1.24 0.36 -3.89
CA CYS A 46 -1.99 1.47 -4.47
C CYS A 46 -1.22 2.31 -5.48
N LEU A 47 0.09 2.09 -5.65
CA LEU A 47 0.90 2.74 -6.68
C LEU A 47 0.93 1.98 -8.01
N PHE A 48 0.31 0.81 -8.08
CA PHE A 48 0.28 -0.05 -9.24
C PHE A 48 -1.14 -0.10 -9.84
N GLN A 49 -1.23 -0.38 -11.14
CA GLN A 49 -2.51 -0.73 -11.75
C GLN A 49 -3.09 -2.00 -11.11
N PRO A 50 -4.42 -2.14 -10.97
CA PRO A 50 -5.04 -3.27 -10.27
C PRO A 50 -4.61 -4.64 -10.83
N GLU A 51 -4.38 -4.75 -12.13
CA GLU A 51 -3.96 -5.98 -12.81
C GLU A 51 -2.52 -6.34 -12.44
N VAL A 52 -1.65 -5.34 -12.31
CA VAL A 52 -0.25 -5.52 -11.90
C VAL A 52 -0.18 -5.87 -10.42
N GLU A 53 -0.91 -5.17 -9.55
CA GLU A 53 -0.90 -5.43 -8.11
C GLU A 53 -1.45 -6.82 -7.76
N ARG A 54 -2.31 -7.42 -8.58
CA ARG A 54 -2.76 -8.83 -8.39
C ARG A 54 -1.63 -9.85 -8.58
N THR A 55 -0.51 -9.48 -9.21
CA THR A 55 0.68 -10.33 -9.32
C THR A 55 1.55 -10.30 -8.06
N TYR A 56 1.32 -9.33 -7.18
CA TYR A 56 2.06 -9.07 -5.94
C TYR A 56 3.56 -8.79 -6.11
N ASP A 57 4.06 -8.61 -7.34
CA ASP A 57 5.38 -8.04 -7.57
C ASP A 57 5.33 -6.53 -7.32
N ARG A 58 5.65 -6.16 -6.09
CA ARG A 58 5.67 -4.77 -5.62
C ARG A 58 7.07 -4.16 -5.67
N SER A 59 7.98 -4.73 -6.46
CA SER A 59 9.34 -4.22 -6.60
C SER A 59 9.36 -2.85 -7.30
N PHE A 60 10.40 -2.06 -7.01
CA PHE A 60 10.66 -0.82 -7.75
C PHE A 60 10.86 -1.08 -9.26
N ALA A 61 11.47 -2.21 -9.62
CA ALA A 61 11.68 -2.59 -11.01
C ALA A 61 10.33 -2.77 -11.74
N ARG A 62 9.40 -3.50 -11.11
CA ARG A 62 8.05 -3.68 -11.66
C ARG A 62 7.29 -2.37 -11.81
N PHE A 63 7.40 -1.48 -10.83
CA PHE A 63 6.78 -0.16 -10.88
C PHE A 63 7.30 0.68 -12.06
N VAL A 64 8.62 0.68 -12.28
CA VAL A 64 9.23 1.40 -13.41
C VAL A 64 8.85 0.76 -14.74
N GLU A 65 8.68 -0.55 -14.81
CA GLU A 65 8.25 -1.27 -16.02
C GLU A 65 6.79 -0.96 -16.37
N SER A 66 5.89 -1.02 -15.39
CA SER A 66 4.44 -0.87 -15.60
C SER A 66 3.97 0.57 -15.80
N ASN A 67 4.81 1.55 -15.51
CA ASN A 67 4.46 2.98 -15.54
C ASN A 67 5.26 3.77 -16.60
N ARG A 68 5.71 3.10 -17.67
CA ARG A 68 6.32 3.76 -18.85
C ARG A 68 5.28 4.35 -19.80
#